data_AF-A0A8J6K3X6-F1
#
_entry.id   AF-A0A8J6K3X6-F1
#
_cell.length_a   1.000
_cell.length_b   1.000
_cell.length_c   1.000
_cell.angle_alpha   90.00
_cell.angle_beta   90.00
_cell.angle_gamma   90.00
#
_symmetry.space_group_name_H-M   'P 1'
#
loop_
_entity.id
_entity.type
_entity.pdbx_description
1 polymer ?
#
loop_
_entity_poly.entity_id
_entity_poly.type
_entity_poly.pdbx_seq_one_letter_code
_entity_poly.pdbx_strand_id
1 'polypeptide(L)'
;MFNSGHDGRPLLTTVKGGTGNGLEIMLDIQQDEYLPIWGETEETTFEAGVKVQIHSQSEPPFIQELGFGVAPGFQTFVATQEQRLTYLPSPWGVCRFSDLGSDFFPVYSISACRIDCETRYIVENCNCKMVHMPGDAPFCTPEQYKECAEPALSLLTEKDAGSCMCTMPCNLTRYNKELSMVKIPSKTSAKYLEKKFNKSEKYISENILVLDVFFEALNYETIEQRKAYEVAGLLGDIGGQMGLFIGASILTILELFDYIYELIKEKLLDLLGRDNEEGRHTEDLSTCDNMPNHSETISHTVTVPLQATLGTLEEIAC
;
A
#
# COMPACT_ATOMS: atom_id res chain seq x y z
N MET A 1 23.48 12.63 -8.03
CA MET A 1 22.03 12.77 -7.77
C MET A 1 21.73 14.23 -7.46
N PHE A 2 20.78 14.84 -8.16
CA PHE A 2 20.31 16.21 -7.91
C PHE A 2 19.11 16.17 -6.94
N ASN A 3 18.95 17.17 -6.07
CA ASN A 3 17.86 17.29 -5.09
C ASN A 3 17.63 16.02 -4.23
N SER A 4 18.73 15.45 -3.72
CA SER A 4 18.70 14.18 -2.98
C SER A 4 18.17 14.28 -1.54
N GLY A 5 18.19 15.47 -0.92
CA GLY A 5 17.80 15.65 0.48
C GLY A 5 18.77 15.06 1.52
N HIS A 6 19.89 14.48 1.09
CA HIS A 6 20.96 14.01 1.97
C HIS A 6 21.77 15.19 2.55
N ASP A 7 22.56 14.91 3.60
CA ASP A 7 23.43 15.87 4.29
C ASP A 7 22.70 17.07 4.92
N GLY A 8 21.43 16.89 5.29
CA GLY A 8 20.61 17.92 5.92
C GLY A 8 20.23 19.08 4.99
N ARG A 9 20.41 18.93 3.66
CA ARG A 9 20.01 19.96 2.69
C ARG A 9 18.50 19.97 2.50
N PRO A 10 17.85 21.14 2.51
CA PRO A 10 16.41 21.23 2.28
C PRO A 10 16.05 20.81 0.85
N LEU A 11 14.88 20.19 0.69
CA LEU A 11 14.36 19.80 -0.61
C LEU A 11 13.95 21.03 -1.42
N LEU A 12 14.35 21.05 -2.68
CA LEU A 12 13.93 22.07 -3.63
C LEU A 12 12.47 21.83 -4.03
N THR A 13 11.70 22.91 -4.09
CA THR A 13 10.28 22.89 -4.47
C THR A 13 10.06 23.86 -5.63
N THR A 14 8.99 23.62 -6.40
CA THR A 14 8.58 24.52 -7.48
C THR A 14 7.14 24.97 -7.27
N VAL A 15 6.85 26.20 -7.68
CA VAL A 15 5.56 26.87 -7.49
C VAL A 15 4.88 27.22 -8.81
N LYS A 16 5.45 26.81 -9.95
CA LYS A 16 4.89 26.99 -11.30
C LYS A 16 5.32 25.82 -12.19
N GLY A 17 4.43 25.40 -13.09
CA GLY A 17 4.78 24.46 -14.15
C GLY A 17 5.60 25.13 -15.27
N GLY A 18 6.06 24.31 -16.22
CA GLY A 18 6.79 24.74 -17.41
C GLY A 18 8.31 24.73 -17.28
N THR A 19 8.99 24.73 -18.43
CA THR A 19 10.44 24.51 -18.57
C THR A 19 11.31 25.43 -17.71
N GLY A 20 10.94 26.71 -17.58
CA GLY A 20 11.72 27.69 -16.81
C GLY A 20 11.64 27.55 -15.29
N ASN A 21 10.83 26.64 -14.75
CA ASN A 21 10.64 26.42 -13.31
C ASN A 21 11.09 25.02 -12.85
N GLY A 22 11.86 24.33 -13.70
CA GLY A 22 12.39 22.99 -13.46
C GLY A 22 13.91 22.96 -13.34
N LEU A 23 14.48 21.77 -13.54
CA LEU A 23 15.90 21.53 -13.68
C LEU A 23 16.29 21.65 -15.15
N GLU A 24 17.24 22.52 -15.47
CA GLU A 24 17.89 22.61 -16.78
C GLU A 24 19.39 22.32 -16.60
N ILE A 25 19.90 21.30 -17.27
CA ILE A 25 21.32 20.95 -17.26
C ILE A 25 21.85 20.75 -18.68
N MET A 26 23.02 21.33 -18.95
CA MET A 26 23.79 21.07 -20.17
C MET A 26 24.97 20.17 -19.80
N LEU A 27 25.06 19.00 -20.42
CA LEU A 27 26.09 18.00 -20.15
C LEU A 27 26.95 17.77 -21.39
N ASP A 28 28.22 17.49 -21.16
CA ASP A 28 29.18 16.98 -22.14
C ASP A 28 29.46 15.52 -21.79
N ILE A 29 29.11 14.59 -22.69
CA ILE A 29 29.28 13.15 -22.44
C ILE A 29 30.70 12.66 -22.68
N GLN A 30 31.58 13.48 -23.26
CA GLN A 30 33.01 13.18 -23.46
C GLN A 30 33.27 11.82 -24.14
N GLN A 31 32.71 11.60 -25.34
CA GLN A 31 32.95 10.38 -26.11
C GLN A 31 34.43 10.14 -26.43
N ASP A 32 35.28 11.17 -26.36
CA ASP A 32 36.74 11.06 -26.49
C ASP A 32 37.40 10.28 -25.34
N GLU A 33 36.75 10.17 -24.20
CA GLU A 33 37.21 9.40 -23.03
C GLU A 33 36.57 8.01 -22.94
N TYR A 34 35.74 7.62 -23.91
CA TYR A 34 35.10 6.31 -23.91
C TYR A 34 36.15 5.21 -24.13
N LEU A 35 36.01 4.13 -23.37
CA LEU A 35 36.89 2.98 -23.52
C LEU A 35 36.68 2.35 -24.91
N PRO A 36 37.74 2.15 -25.70
CA PRO A 36 37.63 1.54 -27.00
C PRO A 36 37.16 0.08 -26.87
N ILE A 37 36.22 -0.31 -27.72
CA ILE A 37 35.63 -1.64 -27.71
C ILE A 37 36.51 -2.58 -28.55
N TRP A 38 37.10 -3.59 -27.91
CA TRP A 38 37.98 -4.58 -28.57
C TRP A 38 37.42 -6.01 -28.58
N GLY A 39 36.23 -6.22 -28.01
CA GLY A 39 35.50 -7.49 -27.98
C GLY A 39 34.13 -7.30 -27.35
N GLU A 40 33.22 -8.27 -27.52
CA GLU A 40 31.90 -8.25 -26.88
C GLU A 40 32.01 -8.81 -25.46
N THR A 41 31.74 -7.97 -24.45
CA THR A 41 31.47 -8.40 -23.06
C THR A 41 30.14 -7.80 -22.62
N GLU A 42 29.52 -8.33 -21.57
CA GLU A 42 28.24 -7.80 -21.04
C GLU A 42 28.36 -6.32 -20.57
N GLU A 43 29.57 -5.87 -20.26
CA GLU A 43 29.86 -4.47 -19.89
C GLU A 43 30.13 -3.55 -21.10
N THR A 44 30.22 -4.09 -22.33
CA THR A 44 30.44 -3.26 -23.52
C THR A 44 29.15 -2.57 -23.97
N THR A 45 29.09 -1.25 -23.79
CA THR A 45 27.97 -0.42 -24.25
C THR A 45 28.27 0.20 -25.60
N PHE A 46 27.42 -0.08 -26.60
CA PHE A 46 27.48 0.58 -27.92
C PHE A 46 26.74 1.93 -27.98
N GLU A 47 26.08 2.30 -26.88
CA GLU A 47 25.26 3.50 -26.77
C GLU A 47 26.11 4.69 -26.33
N ALA A 48 25.81 5.88 -26.89
CA ALA A 48 26.38 7.14 -26.44
C ALA A 48 25.27 8.04 -25.91
N GLY A 49 25.42 8.50 -24.66
CA GLY A 49 24.41 9.32 -23.98
C GLY A 49 24.44 9.10 -22.47
N VAL A 50 23.35 9.47 -21.81
CA VAL A 50 23.20 9.29 -20.36
C VAL A 50 21.88 8.59 -20.04
N LYS A 51 21.88 7.72 -19.03
CA LYS A 51 20.66 7.16 -18.44
C LYS A 51 20.25 8.00 -17.23
N VAL A 52 18.97 8.36 -17.17
CA VAL A 52 18.40 9.22 -16.14
C VAL A 52 17.22 8.53 -15.50
N GLN A 53 17.09 8.61 -14.17
CA GLN A 53 15.92 8.16 -13.45
C GLN A 53 15.38 9.32 -12.60
N ILE A 54 14.06 9.50 -12.65
CA ILE A 54 13.34 10.44 -11.78
C ILE A 54 12.60 9.61 -10.75
N HIS A 55 12.91 9.81 -9.48
CA HIS A 55 12.38 9.02 -8.36
C HIS A 55 12.16 9.91 -7.12
N SER A 56 11.41 9.40 -6.16
CA SER A 56 11.25 10.04 -4.83
C SER A 56 12.57 10.01 -4.06
N GLN A 57 12.82 11.01 -3.22
CA GLN A 57 14.02 11.04 -2.37
C GLN A 57 14.06 9.90 -1.34
N SER A 58 12.91 9.32 -1.02
CA SER A 58 12.81 8.16 -0.12
C SER A 58 13.17 6.83 -0.80
N GLU A 59 13.28 6.80 -2.12
CA GLU A 59 13.57 5.61 -2.90
C GLU A 59 15.01 5.65 -3.44
N PRO A 60 15.83 4.59 -3.26
CA PRO A 60 17.16 4.54 -3.84
C PRO A 60 17.09 4.38 -5.37
N PRO A 61 18.10 4.89 -6.10
CA PRO A 61 18.14 4.81 -7.55
C PRO A 61 18.37 3.37 -8.01
N PHE A 62 17.64 2.96 -9.05
CA PHE A 62 17.78 1.68 -9.72
C PHE A 62 17.80 1.90 -11.24
N ILE A 63 18.78 2.70 -11.66
CA ILE A 63 18.87 3.32 -13.00
C ILE A 63 19.00 2.28 -14.12
N GLN A 64 19.61 1.13 -13.84
CA GLN A 64 19.86 0.12 -14.86
C GLN A 64 18.56 -0.43 -15.46
N GLU A 65 17.50 -0.56 -14.65
CA GLU A 65 16.20 -1.04 -15.11
C GLU A 65 15.15 0.07 -15.25
N LEU A 66 15.14 1.07 -14.37
CA LEU A 66 14.10 2.09 -14.31
C LEU A 66 14.48 3.41 -14.99
N GLY A 67 15.72 3.53 -15.47
CA GLY A 67 16.22 4.70 -16.17
C GLY A 67 15.72 4.81 -17.60
N PHE A 68 15.67 6.05 -18.12
CA PHE A 68 15.45 6.35 -19.54
C PHE A 68 16.70 6.99 -20.14
N GLY A 69 16.93 6.76 -21.44
CA GLY A 69 18.08 7.31 -22.15
C GLY A 69 17.86 8.75 -22.63
N VAL A 70 18.93 9.55 -22.61
CA VAL A 70 18.99 10.91 -23.14
C VAL A 70 20.18 11.00 -24.08
N ALA A 71 19.92 11.37 -25.33
CA ALA A 71 20.91 11.36 -26.41
C ALA A 71 21.67 12.69 -26.53
N PRO A 72 22.96 12.67 -26.94
CA PRO A 72 23.69 13.87 -27.35
C PRO A 72 23.14 14.45 -28.65
N GLY A 73 23.36 15.75 -28.86
CA GLY A 73 22.85 16.50 -30.01
C GLY A 73 21.37 16.90 -29.87
N PHE A 74 20.76 16.65 -28.72
CA PHE A 74 19.37 17.00 -28.44
C PHE A 74 19.22 17.75 -27.11
N GLN A 75 18.28 18.68 -27.09
CA GLN A 75 17.66 19.19 -25.88
C GLN A 75 16.40 18.37 -25.63
N THR A 76 16.42 17.60 -24.55
CA THR A 76 15.35 16.69 -24.15
C THR A 76 14.51 17.33 -23.05
N PHE A 77 13.24 17.57 -23.37
CA PHE A 77 12.23 18.04 -22.43
C PHE A 77 11.52 16.83 -21.82
N VAL A 78 11.55 16.75 -20.49
CA VAL A 78 10.88 15.74 -19.69
C VAL A 78 9.81 16.44 -18.87
N ALA A 79 8.60 16.48 -19.41
CA ALA A 79 7.43 16.96 -18.70
C ALA A 79 6.98 15.89 -17.70
N THR A 80 6.91 16.23 -16.42
CA THR A 80 6.58 15.30 -15.34
C THR A 80 5.26 15.62 -14.68
N GLN A 81 4.62 14.58 -14.14
CA GLN A 81 3.44 14.69 -13.28
C GLN A 81 3.60 13.78 -12.06
N GLU A 82 3.41 14.34 -10.87
CA GLU A 82 3.42 13.56 -9.62
C GLU A 82 2.14 12.74 -9.50
N GLN A 83 2.29 11.44 -9.31
CA GLN A 83 1.20 10.51 -9.01
C GLN A 83 1.39 9.91 -7.62
N ARG A 84 0.36 9.99 -6.78
CA ARG A 84 0.31 9.36 -5.46
C ARG A 84 -0.61 8.16 -5.53
N LEU A 85 -0.05 6.98 -5.32
CA LEU A 85 -0.80 5.73 -5.40
C LEU A 85 -0.98 5.16 -4.00
N THR A 86 -2.22 4.81 -3.67
CA THR A 86 -2.59 4.17 -2.40
C THR A 86 -3.25 2.82 -2.68
N TYR A 87 -2.61 1.74 -2.22
CA TYR A 87 -3.09 0.37 -2.35
C TYR A 87 -3.75 -0.13 -1.06
N LEU A 88 -4.61 -1.14 -1.18
CA LEU A 88 -5.23 -1.79 -0.05
C LEU A 88 -4.42 -3.01 0.41
N PRO A 89 -4.27 -3.22 1.74
CA PRO A 89 -3.64 -4.41 2.28
C PRO A 89 -4.57 -5.63 2.17
N SER A 90 -4.03 -6.79 2.50
CA SER A 90 -4.80 -8.03 2.63
C SER A 90 -5.92 -7.85 3.67
N PRO A 91 -7.16 -8.35 3.43
CA PRO A 91 -7.59 -9.27 2.37
C PRO A 91 -8.03 -8.63 1.04
N TRP A 92 -8.06 -7.31 0.91
CA TRP A 92 -8.57 -6.64 -0.31
C TRP A 92 -7.53 -6.51 -1.42
N GLY A 93 -6.26 -6.45 -1.06
CA GLY A 93 -5.14 -6.38 -2.00
C GLY A 93 -3.87 -6.97 -1.41
N VAL A 94 -2.74 -6.74 -2.07
CA VAL A 94 -1.43 -7.19 -1.63
C VAL A 94 -0.50 -5.98 -1.59
N CYS A 95 -0.37 -5.36 -0.42
CA CYS A 95 0.60 -4.30 -0.18
C CYS A 95 1.20 -4.41 1.22
N ARG A 96 2.42 -3.90 1.38
CA ARG A 96 3.14 -3.82 2.67
C ARG A 96 2.84 -2.47 3.32
N PHE A 97 2.24 -2.51 4.51
CA PHE A 97 1.86 -1.29 5.25
C PHE A 97 3.02 -0.70 6.08
N SER A 98 4.03 -1.48 6.42
CA SER A 98 5.15 -1.00 7.23
C SER A 98 6.08 -0.12 6.39
N ASP A 99 6.21 1.15 6.76
CA ASP A 99 7.19 2.07 6.16
C ASP A 99 8.63 1.80 6.63
N LEU A 100 8.80 0.99 7.69
CA LEU A 100 10.12 0.60 8.21
C LEU A 100 10.87 -0.19 7.13
N GLY A 101 11.98 0.39 6.66
CA GLY A 101 12.85 -0.24 5.66
C GLY A 101 13.72 -1.35 6.24
N SER A 102 14.78 -1.70 5.51
CA SER A 102 15.76 -2.72 5.93
C SER A 102 16.91 -2.09 6.72
N ASP A 103 17.89 -2.89 7.14
CA ASP A 103 19.09 -2.41 7.82
C ASP A 103 19.87 -1.38 6.98
N PHE A 104 19.72 -1.41 5.64
CA PHE A 104 20.42 -0.51 4.72
C PHE A 104 19.63 0.75 4.35
N PHE A 105 18.30 0.70 4.39
CA PHE A 105 17.44 1.79 3.92
C PHE A 105 16.37 2.13 4.95
N PRO A 106 16.21 3.41 5.35
CA PRO A 106 15.28 3.78 6.41
C PRO A 106 13.81 3.61 6.01
N VAL A 107 13.50 3.78 4.72
CA VAL A 107 12.14 3.73 4.17
C VAL A 107 12.03 2.55 3.21
N TYR A 108 10.96 1.78 3.35
CA TYR A 108 10.68 0.69 2.43
C TYR A 108 10.26 1.21 1.04
N SER A 109 10.90 0.71 -0.01
CA SER A 109 10.47 0.85 -1.40
C SER A 109 10.76 -0.43 -2.16
N ILE A 110 10.20 -0.57 -3.37
CA ILE A 110 10.49 -1.73 -4.23
C ILE A 110 11.97 -1.77 -4.59
N SER A 111 12.56 -0.65 -5.00
CA SER A 111 13.99 -0.60 -5.32
C SER A 111 14.87 -0.89 -4.11
N ALA A 112 14.53 -0.38 -2.92
CA ALA A 112 15.27 -0.68 -1.69
C ALA A 112 15.22 -2.18 -1.35
N CYS A 113 14.05 -2.80 -1.43
CA CYS A 113 13.86 -4.23 -1.19
C CYS A 113 14.67 -5.09 -2.17
N ARG A 114 14.71 -4.72 -3.45
CA ARG A 114 15.48 -5.45 -4.45
C ARG A 114 16.97 -5.35 -4.22
N ILE A 115 17.48 -4.13 -4.01
CA ILE A 115 18.91 -3.91 -3.73
C ILE A 115 19.32 -4.67 -2.46
N ASP A 116 18.49 -4.65 -1.42
CA ASP A 116 18.69 -5.40 -0.17
C ASP A 116 18.78 -6.91 -0.43
N CYS A 117 17.84 -7.46 -1.22
CA CYS A 117 17.81 -8.87 -1.56
C CYS A 117 19.02 -9.30 -2.41
N GLU A 118 19.34 -8.54 -3.46
CA GLU A 118 20.50 -8.78 -4.34
C GLU A 118 21.80 -8.70 -3.53
N THR A 119 21.94 -7.69 -2.67
CA THR A 119 23.13 -7.53 -1.80
C THR A 119 23.28 -8.73 -0.86
N ARG A 120 22.22 -9.12 -0.17
CA ARG A 120 22.26 -10.26 0.76
C ARG A 120 22.61 -11.56 0.04
N TYR A 121 22.01 -11.80 -1.14
CA TYR A 121 22.29 -12.98 -1.94
C TYR A 121 23.77 -13.06 -2.37
N ILE A 122 24.33 -11.94 -2.83
CA ILE A 122 25.74 -11.88 -3.25
C ILE A 122 26.69 -12.01 -2.08
N VAL A 123 26.38 -11.41 -0.92
CA VAL A 123 27.19 -11.55 0.29
C VAL A 123 27.14 -13.00 0.81
N GLU A 124 25.97 -13.65 0.81
CA GLU A 124 25.81 -15.04 1.24
C GLU A 124 26.55 -16.03 0.30
N ASN A 125 26.53 -15.81 -1.01
CA ASN A 125 27.11 -16.75 -1.99
C ASN A 125 28.58 -16.46 -2.34
N CYS A 126 28.98 -15.19 -2.39
CA CYS A 126 30.30 -14.76 -2.85
C CYS A 126 31.17 -14.13 -1.74
N ASN A 127 30.63 -13.94 -0.52
CA ASN A 127 31.33 -13.32 0.62
C ASN A 127 31.91 -11.92 0.35
N CYS A 128 31.36 -11.22 -0.64
CA CYS A 128 31.76 -9.88 -1.04
C CYS A 128 30.53 -9.10 -1.51
N LYS A 129 30.68 -7.81 -1.76
CA LYS A 129 29.63 -6.97 -2.36
C LYS A 129 30.13 -6.19 -3.57
N MET A 130 29.24 -5.88 -4.50
CA MET A 130 29.53 -4.99 -5.61
C MET A 130 29.63 -3.53 -5.14
N VAL A 131 30.23 -2.66 -5.96
CA VAL A 131 30.50 -1.26 -5.58
C VAL A 131 29.23 -0.47 -5.28
N HIS A 132 28.14 -0.75 -5.98
CA HIS A 132 26.86 -0.06 -5.81
C HIS A 132 26.01 -0.62 -4.66
N MET A 133 26.41 -1.74 -4.06
CA MET A 133 25.64 -2.42 -3.01
C MET A 133 25.92 -1.79 -1.62
N PRO A 134 24.87 -1.58 -0.80
CA PRO A 134 25.03 -1.08 0.56
C PRO A 134 25.67 -2.11 1.51
N GLY A 135 25.88 -1.71 2.78
CA GLY A 135 26.40 -2.57 3.84
C GLY A 135 27.93 -2.56 4.01
N ASP A 136 28.43 -3.32 4.98
CA ASP A 136 29.83 -3.29 5.43
C ASP A 136 30.69 -4.46 4.91
N ALA A 137 30.12 -5.32 4.07
CA ALA A 137 30.85 -6.42 3.43
C ALA A 137 32.01 -5.88 2.57
N PRO A 138 33.13 -6.63 2.42
CA PRO A 138 34.24 -6.20 1.58
C PRO A 138 33.82 -6.15 0.10
N PHE A 139 34.41 -5.22 -0.66
CA PHE A 139 34.18 -5.17 -2.10
C PHE A 139 34.76 -6.40 -2.81
N CYS A 140 34.05 -6.90 -3.82
CA CYS A 140 34.52 -8.01 -4.64
C CYS A 140 35.78 -7.61 -5.43
N THR A 141 36.75 -8.53 -5.54
CA THR A 141 37.87 -8.38 -6.49
C THR A 141 37.39 -8.56 -7.93
N PRO A 142 38.13 -8.07 -8.95
CA PRO A 142 37.75 -8.30 -10.35
C PRO A 142 37.59 -9.78 -10.73
N GLU A 143 38.37 -10.67 -10.12
CA GLU A 143 38.23 -12.13 -10.28
C GLU A 143 36.90 -12.63 -9.70
N GLN A 144 36.58 -12.25 -8.45
CA GLN A 144 35.30 -12.60 -7.82
C GLN A 144 34.10 -12.02 -8.55
N TYR A 145 34.25 -10.84 -9.14
CA TYR A 145 33.20 -10.17 -9.90
C TYR A 145 32.78 -11.05 -11.09
N LYS A 146 33.76 -11.46 -11.91
CA LYS A 146 33.55 -12.30 -13.10
C LYS A 146 33.18 -13.74 -12.78
N GLU A 147 33.82 -14.35 -11.78
CA GLU A 147 33.67 -15.78 -11.50
C GLU A 147 32.46 -16.10 -10.62
N CYS A 148 32.01 -15.15 -9.79
CA CYS A 148 30.92 -15.38 -8.83
C CYS A 148 29.81 -14.35 -8.94
N ALA A 149 30.11 -13.05 -8.78
CA ALA A 149 29.07 -12.04 -8.55
C ALA A 149 28.16 -11.84 -9.77
N GLU A 150 28.73 -11.75 -10.98
CA GLU A 150 27.98 -11.64 -12.24
C GLU A 150 27.10 -12.89 -12.51
N PRO A 151 27.65 -14.13 -12.55
CA PRO A 151 26.85 -15.34 -12.71
C PRO A 151 25.79 -15.54 -11.63
N ALA A 152 26.07 -15.15 -10.39
CA ALA A 152 25.11 -15.26 -9.29
C ALA A 152 23.93 -14.31 -9.49
N LEU A 153 24.18 -13.07 -9.90
CA LEU A 153 23.13 -12.09 -10.15
C LEU A 153 22.28 -12.45 -11.38
N SER A 154 22.90 -12.95 -12.45
CA SER A 154 22.16 -13.43 -13.63
C SER A 154 21.30 -14.64 -13.30
N LEU A 155 21.81 -15.59 -12.49
CA LEU A 155 21.04 -16.73 -12.00
C LEU A 155 19.85 -16.33 -11.11
N LEU A 156 20.04 -15.33 -10.24
CA LEU A 156 18.98 -14.78 -9.40
C LEU A 156 17.83 -14.19 -10.26
N THR A 157 18.17 -13.55 -11.37
CA THR A 157 17.21 -12.93 -12.30
C THR A 157 16.49 -13.98 -13.16
N GLU A 158 17.18 -15.01 -13.63
CA GLU A 158 16.63 -16.00 -14.57
C GLU A 158 15.94 -17.20 -13.93
N LYS A 159 16.52 -17.78 -12.87
CA LYS A 159 16.10 -19.08 -12.32
C LYS A 159 15.40 -18.98 -10.98
N ASP A 160 15.67 -17.92 -10.22
CA ASP A 160 15.22 -17.79 -8.83
C ASP A 160 14.27 -16.62 -8.64
N ALA A 161 13.36 -16.42 -9.61
CA ALA A 161 12.32 -15.38 -9.61
C ALA A 161 11.39 -15.41 -8.37
N GLY A 162 11.49 -16.44 -7.52
CA GLY A 162 10.78 -16.56 -6.24
C GLY A 162 11.60 -16.18 -5.01
N SER A 163 12.92 -16.01 -5.09
CA SER A 163 13.78 -15.74 -3.93
C SER A 163 13.71 -14.29 -3.46
N CYS A 164 13.62 -13.33 -4.39
CA CYS A 164 13.43 -11.91 -4.08
C CYS A 164 11.98 -11.46 -4.26
N MET A 165 11.09 -11.84 -3.33
CA MET A 165 9.70 -11.36 -3.34
C MET A 165 9.55 -9.99 -2.69
N CYS A 166 9.59 -8.93 -3.51
CA CYS A 166 9.34 -7.56 -3.07
C CYS A 166 7.87 -7.18 -3.28
N THR A 167 7.15 -6.92 -2.18
CA THR A 167 5.74 -6.53 -2.21
C THR A 167 5.61 -5.02 -2.36
N MET A 168 4.64 -4.53 -3.14
CA MET A 168 4.42 -3.09 -3.29
C MET A 168 4.09 -2.43 -1.94
N PRO A 169 4.69 -1.26 -1.61
CA PRO A 169 4.25 -0.48 -0.46
C PRO A 169 2.81 0.00 -0.66
N CYS A 170 2.05 0.14 0.42
CA CYS A 170 0.68 0.64 0.31
C CYS A 170 0.63 2.11 -0.12
N ASN A 171 1.65 2.90 0.21
CA ASN A 171 1.79 4.28 -0.24
C ASN A 171 3.03 4.40 -1.13
N LEU A 172 2.88 4.92 -2.33
CA LEU A 172 4.03 5.30 -3.16
C LEU A 172 3.77 6.58 -3.94
N THR A 173 4.87 7.24 -4.28
CA THR A 173 4.88 8.38 -5.20
C THR A 173 5.62 7.99 -6.46
N ARG A 174 4.98 8.17 -7.60
CA ARG A 174 5.54 7.90 -8.93
C ARG A 174 5.53 9.18 -9.75
N TYR A 175 6.52 9.34 -10.62
CA TYR A 175 6.54 10.43 -11.59
C TYR A 175 6.25 9.88 -12.99
N ASN A 176 5.10 10.25 -13.54
CA ASN A 176 4.86 10.07 -14.96
C ASN A 176 5.70 11.07 -15.74
N LYS A 177 6.14 10.66 -16.92
CA LYS A 177 7.04 11.44 -17.78
C LYS A 177 6.60 11.37 -19.22
N GLU A 178 6.57 12.52 -19.86
CA GLU A 178 6.41 12.67 -21.31
C GLU A 178 7.69 13.29 -21.88
N LEU A 179 8.29 12.62 -22.86
CA LEU A 179 9.55 13.03 -23.45
C LEU A 179 9.31 13.69 -24.80
N SER A 180 9.93 14.84 -25.01
CA SER A 180 10.04 15.46 -26.33
C SER A 180 11.46 15.99 -26.54
N MET A 181 11.90 16.07 -27.79
CA MET A 181 13.28 16.39 -28.12
C MET A 181 13.35 17.40 -29.25
N VAL A 182 14.28 18.35 -29.14
CA VAL A 182 14.65 19.27 -30.22
C VAL A 182 16.15 19.20 -30.46
N LYS A 183 16.58 19.48 -31.69
CA LYS A 183 18.00 19.42 -32.06
C LYS A 183 18.79 20.57 -31.44
N ILE A 184 19.96 20.27 -30.88
CA ILE A 184 20.98 21.24 -30.46
C ILE A 184 22.36 20.83 -31.03
N PRO A 185 23.18 21.76 -31.53
CA PRO A 185 22.93 23.18 -31.70
C PRO A 185 22.12 23.53 -32.95
N SER A 186 21.54 24.73 -32.94
CA SER A 186 21.04 25.38 -34.15
C SER A 186 22.21 25.91 -35.00
N LYS A 187 21.98 26.16 -36.29
CA LYS A 187 23.02 26.70 -37.20
C LYS A 187 23.63 28.02 -36.71
N THR A 188 22.87 28.84 -35.99
CA THR A 188 23.34 30.13 -35.46
C THR A 188 24.07 29.96 -34.12
N SER A 189 23.60 29.05 -33.26
CA SER A 189 24.21 28.80 -31.95
C SER A 189 25.45 27.92 -31.99
N ALA A 190 25.66 27.14 -33.05
CA ALA A 190 26.82 26.26 -33.25
C ALA A 190 28.15 27.01 -33.05
N LYS A 191 28.36 28.09 -33.82
CA LYS A 191 29.57 28.92 -33.74
C LYS A 191 29.82 29.55 -32.36
N TYR A 192 28.74 29.88 -31.65
CA TYR A 192 28.84 30.42 -30.30
C TYR A 192 29.34 29.37 -29.30
N LEU A 193 28.78 28.16 -29.37
CA LEU A 193 29.14 27.05 -28.48
C LEU A 193 30.57 26.57 -28.77
N GLU A 194 30.96 26.49 -30.04
CA GLU A 194 32.34 26.20 -30.43
C GLU A 194 33.35 27.14 -29.75
N LYS A 195 33.09 28.45 -29.83
CA LYS A 195 33.97 29.46 -29.22
C LYS A 195 33.94 29.43 -27.69
N LYS A 196 32.76 29.17 -27.10
CA LYS A 196 32.58 29.14 -25.64
C LYS A 196 33.29 27.95 -25.01
N PHE A 197 33.20 26.77 -25.63
CA PHE A 197 33.77 25.52 -25.12
C PHE A 197 35.12 25.16 -25.74
N ASN A 198 35.58 25.92 -26.74
CA ASN A 198 36.80 25.66 -27.51
C ASN A 198 36.84 24.24 -28.11
N LYS A 199 35.70 23.81 -28.68
CA LYS A 199 35.50 22.49 -29.30
C LYS A 199 34.94 22.68 -30.72
N SER A 200 35.09 21.66 -31.58
CA SER A 200 34.59 21.71 -32.96
C SER A 200 33.08 21.58 -33.05
N GLU A 201 32.48 22.06 -34.14
CA GLU A 201 31.02 21.94 -34.38
C GLU A 201 30.55 20.49 -34.24
N LYS A 202 31.31 19.57 -34.84
CA LYS A 202 31.05 18.13 -34.81
C LYS A 202 31.07 17.61 -33.37
N TYR A 203 32.09 17.99 -32.58
CA TYR A 203 32.17 17.61 -31.18
C TYR A 203 30.95 18.07 -30.40
N ILE A 204 30.52 19.33 -30.60
CA ILE A 204 29.33 19.86 -29.92
C ILE A 204 28.08 19.04 -30.27
N SER A 205 27.88 18.70 -31.54
CA SER A 205 26.71 17.91 -31.96
C SER A 205 26.73 16.45 -31.47
N GLU A 206 27.91 15.88 -31.25
CA GLU A 206 28.07 14.48 -30.84
C GLU A 206 28.18 14.32 -29.31
N ASN A 207 28.55 15.37 -28.57
CA ASN A 207 28.85 15.25 -27.14
C ASN A 207 27.93 16.08 -26.23
N ILE A 208 27.38 17.20 -26.72
CA ILE A 208 26.55 18.07 -25.88
C ILE A 208 25.10 17.60 -25.91
N LEU A 209 24.52 17.45 -24.73
CA LEU A 209 23.07 17.31 -24.54
C LEU A 209 22.57 18.35 -23.55
N VAL A 210 21.28 18.69 -23.68
CA VAL A 210 20.57 19.48 -22.69
C VAL A 210 19.40 18.65 -22.18
N LEU A 211 19.21 18.61 -20.87
CA LEU A 211 18.11 17.93 -20.22
C LEU A 211 17.32 18.94 -19.40
N ASP A 212 16.03 19.05 -19.72
CA ASP A 212 15.06 19.87 -19.01
C ASP A 212 14.03 18.97 -18.34
N VAL A 213 13.97 18.99 -17.01
CA VAL A 213 12.98 18.24 -16.21
C VAL A 213 12.09 19.23 -15.48
N PHE A 214 10.80 19.24 -15.77
CA PHE A 214 9.85 20.19 -15.22
C PHE A 214 8.45 19.59 -15.07
N PHE A 215 7.63 20.14 -14.19
CA PHE A 215 6.22 19.74 -14.08
C PHE A 215 5.38 20.39 -15.17
N GLU A 216 4.49 19.63 -15.82
CA GLU A 216 3.56 20.15 -16.83
C GLU A 216 2.62 21.20 -16.23
N ALA A 217 1.96 20.83 -15.12
CA ALA A 217 1.13 21.69 -14.29
C ALA A 217 1.40 21.37 -12.81
N LEU A 218 1.02 22.29 -11.91
CA LEU A 218 1.12 22.07 -10.46
C LEU A 218 -0.07 21.27 -9.92
N ASN A 219 -0.34 20.13 -10.54
CA ASN A 219 -1.29 19.17 -10.03
C ASN A 219 -0.59 17.84 -9.77
N TYR A 220 -1.14 17.10 -8.82
CA TYR A 220 -0.79 15.71 -8.61
C TYR A 220 -2.04 14.87 -8.85
N GLU A 221 -1.84 13.67 -9.37
CA GLU A 221 -2.91 12.70 -9.55
C GLU A 221 -2.90 11.73 -8.36
N THR A 222 -4.06 11.45 -7.78
CA THR A 222 -4.21 10.46 -6.70
C THR A 222 -4.95 9.25 -7.22
N ILE A 223 -4.32 8.08 -7.18
CA ILE A 223 -4.92 6.80 -7.55
C ILE A 223 -5.05 5.96 -6.28
N GLU A 224 -6.27 5.86 -5.76
CA GLU A 224 -6.55 5.16 -4.50
C GLU A 224 -7.43 3.93 -4.75
N GLN A 225 -7.03 2.78 -4.22
CA GLN A 225 -7.89 1.62 -4.12
C GLN A 225 -8.87 1.78 -2.96
N ARG A 226 -10.16 1.70 -3.25
CA ARG A 226 -11.24 1.77 -2.25
C ARG A 226 -11.97 0.44 -2.17
N LYS A 227 -12.41 0.09 -0.96
CA LYS A 227 -13.22 -1.12 -0.73
C LYS A 227 -14.54 -0.94 -1.46
N ALA A 228 -14.83 -1.82 -2.41
CA ALA A 228 -16.08 -1.77 -3.16
C ALA A 228 -17.31 -2.07 -2.27
N TYR A 229 -17.09 -2.82 -1.19
CA TYR A 229 -18.14 -3.17 -0.25
C TYR A 229 -17.59 -3.21 1.17
N GLU A 230 -18.28 -2.53 2.08
CA GLU A 230 -17.96 -2.48 3.49
C GLU A 230 -18.97 -3.28 4.31
N VAL A 231 -18.62 -3.63 5.55
CA VAL A 231 -19.53 -4.35 6.46
C VAL A 231 -20.84 -3.58 6.68
N ALA A 232 -20.79 -2.25 6.66
CA ALA A 232 -21.98 -1.40 6.71
C ALA A 232 -22.89 -1.62 5.50
N GLY A 233 -22.32 -1.75 4.29
CA GLY A 233 -23.07 -2.11 3.08
C GLY A 233 -23.70 -3.50 3.21
N LEU A 234 -22.96 -4.47 3.73
CA LEU A 234 -23.45 -5.84 3.97
C LEU A 234 -24.68 -5.87 4.88
N LEU A 235 -24.58 -5.19 6.03
CA LEU A 235 -25.68 -5.13 6.99
C LEU A 235 -26.87 -4.34 6.43
N GLY A 236 -26.61 -3.30 5.63
CA GLY A 236 -27.63 -2.54 4.92
C GLY A 236 -28.42 -3.41 3.93
N ASP A 237 -27.73 -4.21 3.11
CA ASP A 237 -28.39 -5.05 2.11
C ASP A 237 -29.14 -6.23 2.75
N ILE A 238 -28.56 -6.88 3.77
CA ILE A 238 -29.24 -7.95 4.52
C ILE A 238 -30.46 -7.38 5.25
N GLY A 239 -30.29 -6.30 6.01
CA GLY A 239 -31.37 -5.66 6.75
C GLY A 239 -32.47 -5.12 5.83
N GLY A 240 -32.08 -4.56 4.68
CA GLY A 240 -33.00 -4.08 3.66
C GLY A 240 -33.84 -5.20 3.06
N GLN A 241 -33.22 -6.33 2.68
CA GLN A 241 -33.96 -7.47 2.14
C GLN A 241 -34.85 -8.13 3.19
N MET A 242 -34.37 -8.32 4.42
CA MET A 242 -35.17 -8.90 5.51
C MET A 242 -36.35 -8.01 5.91
N GLY A 243 -36.12 -6.69 6.01
CA GLY A 243 -37.16 -5.71 6.27
C GLY A 243 -38.18 -5.62 5.14
N LEU A 244 -37.77 -5.75 3.88
CA LEU A 244 -38.68 -5.67 2.73
C LEU A 244 -39.53 -6.94 2.54
N PHE A 245 -38.95 -8.13 2.64
CA PHE A 245 -39.67 -9.38 2.35
C PHE A 245 -40.44 -9.94 3.54
N ILE A 246 -39.86 -9.86 4.74
CA ILE A 246 -40.43 -10.47 5.95
C ILE A 246 -41.04 -9.40 6.87
N GLY A 247 -40.61 -8.14 6.75
CA GLY A 247 -40.89 -7.12 7.77
C GLY A 247 -40.14 -7.39 9.08
N ALA A 248 -39.16 -8.29 9.06
CA ALA A 248 -38.39 -8.68 10.21
C ALA A 248 -37.21 -7.72 10.44
N SER A 249 -36.94 -7.47 11.70
CA SER A 249 -35.75 -6.75 12.17
C SER A 249 -34.95 -7.60 13.14
N ILE A 250 -33.80 -7.12 13.58
CA ILE A 250 -33.03 -7.81 14.62
C ILE A 250 -33.85 -8.01 15.91
N LEU A 251 -34.78 -7.09 16.21
CA LEU A 251 -35.68 -7.20 17.36
C LEU A 251 -36.63 -8.40 17.21
N THR A 252 -37.20 -8.62 16.03
CA THR A 252 -38.08 -9.77 15.79
C THR A 252 -37.36 -11.12 15.93
N ILE A 253 -36.05 -11.15 15.64
CA ILE A 253 -35.23 -12.34 15.88
C ILE A 253 -34.99 -12.57 17.37
N LEU A 254 -34.70 -11.50 18.12
CA LEU A 254 -34.52 -11.59 19.57
C LEU A 254 -35.81 -12.08 20.27
N GLU A 255 -36.97 -11.57 19.86
CA GLU A 255 -38.27 -12.04 20.38
C GLU A 255 -38.50 -13.53 20.13
N LEU A 256 -38.12 -14.03 18.95
CA LEU A 256 -38.21 -15.46 18.65
C LEU A 256 -37.30 -16.29 19.57
N PHE A 257 -36.10 -15.81 19.86
CA PHE A 257 -35.19 -16.48 20.79
C PHE A 257 -35.71 -16.48 22.23
N ASP A 258 -36.28 -15.36 22.70
CA ASP A 258 -36.89 -15.28 24.03
C ASP A 258 -38.05 -16.27 24.16
N TYR A 259 -38.93 -16.34 23.15
CA TYR A 259 -40.02 -17.30 23.12
C TYR A 259 -39.53 -18.76 23.14
N ILE A 260 -38.51 -19.09 22.35
CA ILE A 260 -37.92 -20.43 22.34
C ILE A 260 -37.26 -20.75 23.69
N TYR A 261 -36.59 -19.78 24.31
CA TYR A 261 -35.97 -19.96 25.62
C TYR A 261 -37.00 -20.23 26.71
N GLU A 262 -38.09 -19.47 26.76
CA GLU A 262 -39.20 -19.74 27.70
C GLU A 262 -39.81 -21.12 27.47
N LEU A 263 -40.05 -21.50 26.21
CA LEU A 263 -40.59 -22.81 25.85
C LEU A 263 -39.67 -23.96 26.31
N ILE A 264 -38.35 -23.82 26.16
CA ILE A 264 -37.37 -24.80 26.63
C ILE A 264 -37.37 -24.85 28.15
N LYS A 265 -37.42 -23.70 28.83
CA LYS A 265 -37.45 -23.61 30.30
C LYS A 265 -38.69 -24.29 30.87
N GLU A 266 -39.86 -24.06 30.29
CA GLU A 266 -41.12 -24.72 30.68
C GLU A 266 -41.02 -26.24 30.46
N LYS A 267 -40.56 -26.69 29.29
CA LYS A 267 -40.37 -28.13 29.04
C LYS A 267 -39.33 -28.78 29.95
N LEU A 268 -38.28 -28.07 30.32
CA LEU A 268 -37.25 -28.56 31.24
C LEU A 268 -37.78 -28.63 32.68
N LEU A 269 -38.61 -27.67 33.09
CA LEU A 269 -39.33 -27.68 34.37
C LEU A 269 -40.36 -28.81 34.44
N ASP A 270 -41.09 -29.09 33.36
CA ASP A 270 -42.01 -30.24 33.29
C ASP A 270 -41.28 -31.58 33.35
N LEU A 271 -40.08 -31.68 32.77
CA LEU A 271 -39.24 -32.87 32.86
C LEU A 271 -38.65 -33.06 34.27
N LEU A 272 -38.19 -31.99 34.92
CA LEU A 272 -37.73 -32.01 36.31
C LEU A 272 -38.88 -32.20 37.32
N GLY A 273 -40.09 -31.76 36.98
CA GLY A 273 -41.30 -31.93 37.79
C GLY A 273 -41.83 -33.36 37.78
N ARG A 274 -41.64 -34.10 36.66
CA ARG A 274 -42.01 -35.52 36.57
C ARG A 274 -41.17 -36.45 37.45
N ASP A 275 -39.93 -36.10 37.76
CA ASP A 275 -39.11 -36.87 38.71
C ASP A 275 -39.60 -36.73 40.16
N ASN A 276 -40.38 -35.69 40.49
CA ASN A 276 -40.96 -35.50 41.83
C ASN A 276 -42.33 -36.16 42.03
N GLU A 277 -43.03 -36.59 40.97
CA GLU A 277 -44.32 -37.30 41.09
C GLU A 277 -44.16 -38.82 41.25
N GLU A 278 -43.06 -39.43 40.81
CA GLU A 278 -42.80 -40.86 41.09
C GLU A 278 -42.38 -41.12 42.56
N GLY A 279 -42.11 -40.09 43.35
CA GLY A 279 -41.72 -40.20 44.76
C GLY A 279 -42.84 -40.04 45.80
N ARG A 280 -44.10 -39.83 45.39
CA ARG A 280 -45.20 -39.43 46.31
C ARG A 280 -46.34 -40.44 46.50
N HIS A 281 -46.14 -41.71 46.10
CA HIS A 281 -47.17 -42.75 46.24
C HIS A 281 -47.02 -43.70 47.43
N THR A 282 -46.06 -43.47 48.32
CA THR A 282 -45.94 -44.19 49.59
C THR A 282 -45.76 -43.19 50.71
N GLU A 283 -46.76 -43.14 51.60
CA GLU A 283 -46.76 -42.72 53.01
C GLU A 283 -47.98 -41.88 53.35
N ASP A 284 -48.72 -42.40 54.34
CA ASP A 284 -49.70 -41.77 55.24
C ASP A 284 -51.17 -41.57 54.77
N LEU A 285 -52.21 -41.94 55.53
CA LEU A 285 -52.35 -42.67 56.81
C LEU A 285 -53.86 -42.85 57.11
N SER A 286 -54.20 -43.97 57.77
CA SER A 286 -55.31 -44.21 58.73
C SER A 286 -56.77 -43.75 58.47
N THR A 287 -57.65 -44.76 58.52
CA THR A 287 -58.85 -44.92 59.38
C THR A 287 -59.89 -43.79 59.47
N CYS A 288 -61.10 -44.11 58.99
CA CYS A 288 -62.33 -43.33 59.16
C CYS A 288 -63.01 -43.59 60.51
N ASP A 289 -63.56 -42.54 61.13
CA ASP A 289 -64.79 -42.63 61.94
C ASP A 289 -65.61 -41.33 61.84
N ASN A 290 -66.90 -41.44 62.19
CA ASN A 290 -68.08 -40.76 61.61
C ASN A 290 -68.32 -39.24 61.81
N MET A 291 -69.13 -38.69 60.88
CA MET A 291 -69.75 -37.34 60.71
C MET A 291 -70.98 -37.13 61.67
N PRO A 292 -71.75 -36.00 61.75
CA PRO A 292 -71.86 -34.91 60.75
C PRO A 292 -72.22 -33.44 61.17
N ASN A 293 -72.17 -32.60 60.12
CA ASN A 293 -73.02 -31.43 59.80
C ASN A 293 -72.80 -30.07 60.52
N HIS A 294 -72.43 -29.04 59.74
CA HIS A 294 -73.40 -28.07 59.23
C HIS A 294 -72.80 -27.14 58.15
N SER A 295 -73.60 -26.88 57.13
CA SER A 295 -73.43 -25.90 56.06
C SER A 295 -73.69 -24.47 56.55
N GLU A 296 -72.92 -23.49 56.05
CA GLU A 296 -73.40 -22.44 55.12
C GLU A 296 -72.40 -21.25 55.02
N THR A 297 -72.07 -20.94 53.77
CA THR A 297 -71.96 -19.62 53.11
C THR A 297 -71.69 -18.37 53.95
N ILE A 298 -70.71 -17.54 53.54
CA ILE A 298 -70.82 -16.07 53.41
C ILE A 298 -69.71 -15.54 52.48
N SER A 299 -70.12 -14.69 51.52
CA SER A 299 -69.28 -13.86 50.63
C SER A 299 -68.52 -12.77 51.39
N HIS A 300 -67.49 -12.16 50.80
CA HIS A 300 -67.28 -10.69 50.72
C HIS A 300 -65.94 -10.39 50.01
N THR A 301 -65.94 -9.89 48.76
CA THR A 301 -65.77 -8.48 48.32
C THR A 301 -64.39 -7.83 48.54
N VAL A 302 -63.66 -7.68 47.42
CA VAL A 302 -62.86 -6.53 46.92
C VAL A 302 -62.19 -5.56 47.90
N THR A 303 -60.88 -5.34 47.72
CA THR A 303 -60.29 -3.99 47.81
C THR A 303 -59.08 -3.85 46.89
N VAL A 304 -59.19 -2.93 45.94
CA VAL A 304 -58.10 -2.28 45.19
C VAL A 304 -57.80 -0.95 45.89
N PRO A 305 -56.55 -0.46 45.87
CA PRO A 305 -56.32 0.98 45.85
C PRO A 305 -55.71 1.42 44.50
N LEU A 306 -56.44 2.30 43.82
CA LEU A 306 -55.89 3.29 42.91
C LEU A 306 -55.00 4.27 43.72
N GLN A 307 -53.96 4.86 43.10
CA GLN A 307 -54.05 6.23 42.53
C GLN A 307 -52.66 6.91 42.34
N ALA A 308 -52.39 7.24 41.07
CA ALA A 308 -51.83 8.51 40.54
C ALA A 308 -50.33 8.83 40.75
N THR A 309 -49.62 9.53 39.84
CA THR A 309 -50.04 10.67 38.99
C THR A 309 -49.34 10.72 37.63
N LEU A 310 -50.11 11.20 36.65
CA LEU A 310 -49.74 11.65 35.32
C LEU A 310 -49.03 13.03 35.38
N GLY A 311 -48.04 13.26 34.52
CA GLY A 311 -47.50 14.58 34.19
C GLY A 311 -47.02 14.60 32.74
N THR A 312 -47.60 15.47 31.93
CA THR A 312 -47.39 15.59 30.48
C THR A 312 -46.66 16.88 30.09
N LEU A 313 -45.90 16.77 29.00
CA LEU A 313 -45.60 17.75 27.94
C LEU A 313 -44.62 18.92 28.21
N GLU A 314 -43.55 18.98 27.40
CA GLU A 314 -43.35 20.07 26.42
C GLU A 314 -42.21 19.74 25.42
N GLU A 315 -42.54 19.80 24.13
CA GLU A 315 -41.64 20.04 22.99
C GLU A 315 -41.50 21.55 22.78
N ILE A 316 -40.29 22.09 22.59
CA ILE A 316 -40.01 23.22 21.69
C ILE A 316 -38.58 23.08 21.14
N ALA A 317 -38.45 23.26 19.83
CA ALA A 317 -37.21 23.34 19.06
C ALA A 317 -36.53 24.73 19.13
N CYS A 318 -35.20 24.75 19.19
CA CYS A 318 -34.29 25.57 18.38
C CYS A 318 -32.85 25.08 18.59
#